data_AF-F0EJE9-F1
#
_entry.id   AF-F0EJE9-F1
#
_cell.length_a   1.000
_cell.length_b   1.000
_cell.length_c   1.000
_cell.angle_alpha   90.00
_cell.angle_beta   90.00
_cell.angle_gamma   90.00
#
_symmetry.space_group_name_H-M   'P 1'
#
loop_
_entity.id
_entity.type
_entity.pdbx_description
1 polymer ?
#
loop_
_entity_poly.entity_id
_entity_poly.type
_entity_poly.pdbx_seq_one_letter_code
_entity_poly.pdbx_strand_id
1 'polypeptide(L)' 'MRNGLPAIVSEDEWNLVQELLLNPRKGFKKKTVKNIEKPRNFVSTIKSGVFKGFIVIDTKWTKEEVAEVLSKGEHQ' A
#
# COMPACT_ATOMS: atom_id res chain seq x y z
N MET A 1 -38.01 -8.66 34.31
CA MET A 1 -37.87 -9.94 33.60
C MET A 1 -36.38 -10.25 33.53
N ARG A 2 -35.94 -11.32 34.21
CA ARG A 2 -34.56 -11.84 34.16
C ARG A 2 -34.57 -12.90 33.08
N ASN A 3 -34.30 -12.47 31.85
CA ASN A 3 -34.73 -13.12 30.62
C ASN A 3 -34.34 -14.61 30.57
N GLY A 4 -35.34 -15.46 30.33
CA GLY A 4 -35.30 -16.92 30.50
C GLY A 4 -34.45 -17.71 29.51
N LEU A 5 -33.41 -17.10 28.94
CA LEU A 5 -32.39 -17.78 28.14
C LEU A 5 -31.01 -17.32 28.61
N PRO A 6 -30.11 -18.23 29.01
CA PRO A 6 -28.75 -17.86 29.36
C PRO A 6 -28.06 -17.24 28.14
N ALA A 7 -27.22 -16.24 28.38
CA ALA A 7 -26.43 -15.63 27.33
C ALA A 7 -25.53 -16.70 26.69
N ILE A 8 -25.53 -16.77 25.35
CA ILE A 8 -24.72 -17.73 24.58
C ILE A 8 -23.21 -17.46 24.79
N VAL A 9 -22.88 -16.19 25.05
CA VAL A 9 -21.51 -15.70 25.30
C VAL A 9 -21.56 -14.86 26.57
N SER A 10 -20.48 -14.89 27.36
CA SER A 10 -20.40 -14.05 28.55
C SER A 10 -20.39 -12.56 28.19
N GLU A 11 -20.88 -11.73 29.10
CA GLU A 11 -20.91 -10.27 28.88
C GLU A 11 -19.48 -9.71 28.72
N ASP A 12 -18.52 -10.27 29.45
CA ASP A 12 -17.11 -9.89 29.36
C ASP A 12 -16.50 -10.20 27.99
N GLU A 13 -16.75 -11.40 27.45
CA GLU A 13 -16.32 -11.75 26.09
C GLU A 13 -16.99 -10.89 25.03
N TRP A 14 -18.28 -10.58 25.22
CA TRP A 14 -19.02 -9.70 24.32
C TRP A 14 -18.41 -8.29 24.29
N ASN A 15 -18.14 -7.71 25.46
CA ASN A 15 -17.54 -6.39 25.60
C ASN A 15 -16.11 -6.33 25.01
N LEU A 16 -15.32 -7.38 25.22
CA LEU A 16 -13.98 -7.50 24.64
C LEU A 16 -14.03 -7.51 23.10
N VAL A 17 -14.95 -8.27 22.50
CA VAL A 17 -15.13 -8.30 21.05
C VAL A 17 -15.50 -6.91 20.52
N GLN A 18 -16.40 -6.19 21.21
CA GLN A 18 -16.74 -4.82 20.83
C GLN A 18 -15.51 -3.90 20.87
N GLU A 19 -14.67 -3.99 21.91
CA GLU A 19 -13.44 -3.19 22.01
C GLU A 19 -12.46 -3.47 20.86
N LEU A 20 -12.27 -4.74 20.51
CA LEU A 20 -11.37 -5.15 19.42
C LEU A 20 -11.90 -4.69 18.05
N LEU A 21 -13.20 -4.77 17.83
CA LEU A 21 -13.83 -4.38 16.57
C LEU A 21 -13.97 -2.86 16.39
N LEU A 22 -14.03 -2.09 17.47
CA LEU A 22 -14.10 -0.62 17.42
C LEU A 22 -12.89 0.02 16.73
N ASN A 23 -11.76 -0.69 16.66
CA ASN A 23 -10.54 -0.16 16.10
C ASN A 23 -9.87 -1.18 15.17
N PRO A 24 -10.46 -1.45 13.98
CA PRO A 24 -9.99 -2.49 13.07
C PRO A 24 -8.57 -2.25 12.53
N ARG A 25 -7.99 -1.06 12.78
CA ARG A 25 -6.63 -0.68 12.41
C ARG A 25 -5.65 -0.70 13.59
N LYS A 26 -6.10 -0.91 14.83
CA LYS A 26 -5.25 -0.99 16.04
C LYS A 26 -4.44 -2.29 15.98
N GLY A 27 -3.18 -2.19 15.57
CA GLY A 27 -2.29 -3.33 15.34
C GLY A 27 -1.76 -3.45 13.90
N PHE A 28 -2.41 -2.78 12.94
CA PHE A 28 -1.80 -2.53 11.65
C PHE A 28 -0.69 -1.50 11.85
N LYS A 29 0.52 -1.97 12.13
CA LYS A 29 1.71 -1.12 12.06
C LYS A 29 1.73 -0.52 10.66
N LYS A 30 1.59 0.82 10.54
CA LYS A 30 1.91 1.52 9.30
C LYS A 30 3.29 1.01 8.90
N LYS A 31 3.38 0.30 7.77
CA LYS A 31 4.69 -0.06 7.23
C LYS A 31 5.43 1.25 7.06
N THR A 32 6.43 1.49 7.90
CA THR A 32 7.38 2.56 7.69
C THR A 32 8.09 2.18 6.40
N VAL A 33 7.68 2.81 5.31
CA VAL A 33 8.43 2.74 4.07
C VAL A 33 9.78 3.35 4.42
N LYS A 34 10.81 2.51 4.56
CA LYS A 34 12.18 3.00 4.68
C LYS A 34 12.38 3.92 3.49
N ASN A 35 12.81 5.15 3.76
CA ASN A 35 13.11 6.11 2.72
C ASN A 35 14.40 5.63 2.03
N ILE A 36 14.25 4.64 1.14
CA ILE A 36 15.34 4.17 0.31
C ILE A 36 15.55 5.29 -0.69
N GLU A 37 16.74 5.89 -0.66
CA GLU A 37 17.12 6.87 -1.65
C GLU A 37 16.98 6.24 -3.03
N LYS A 38 16.10 6.83 -3.85
CA LYS A 38 15.91 6.34 -5.21
C LYS A 38 17.21 6.59 -5.98
N PRO A 39 17.68 5.63 -6.78
CA PRO A 39 18.73 5.89 -7.75
C PRO A 39 18.36 7.08 -8.62
N ARG A 40 19.35 7.88 -9.03
CA ARG A 40 19.14 9.06 -9.89
C ARG A 40 18.39 8.71 -11.18
N ASN A 41 18.71 7.55 -11.76
CA ASN A 41 18.10 7.04 -12.98
C ASN A 41 17.16 5.87 -12.64
N PHE A 42 16.06 6.16 -11.94
CA PHE A 42 15.04 5.17 -11.60
C PHE A 42 13.87 5.23 -12.60
N VAL A 43 13.72 4.17 -13.38
CA VAL A 43 12.61 4.02 -14.33
C VAL A 43 11.39 3.47 -13.61
N SER A 44 10.24 4.12 -13.76
CA SER A 44 8.99 3.64 -13.18
C SER A 44 7.91 3.48 -14.24
N THR A 45 7.13 2.41 -14.14
CA THR A 45 6.06 2.09 -15.08
C THR A 45 4.71 2.22 -14.38
N ILE A 46 3.73 2.77 -15.08
CA ILE A 46 2.35 2.90 -14.59
C ILE A 46 1.72 1.50 -14.56
N LYS A 47 1.20 1.10 -13.40
CA LYS A 47 0.71 -0.28 -13.16
C LYS A 47 -0.78 -0.46 -13.42
N SER A 48 -1.55 0.62 -13.55
CA SER A 48 -3.02 0.58 -13.64
C SER A 48 -3.60 1.76 -14.42
N GLY A 49 -4.86 1.63 -14.84
CA GLY A 49 -5.58 2.66 -15.60
C GLY A 49 -5.23 2.66 -17.09
N VAL A 50 -5.68 3.71 -17.79
CA VAL A 50 -5.53 3.85 -19.25
C VAL A 50 -4.06 3.92 -19.68
N PHE A 51 -3.19 4.45 -18.82
CA PHE A 51 -1.75 4.55 -19.07
C PHE A 51 -0.96 3.36 -18.53
N LYS A 52 -1.61 2.22 -18.22
CA LYS A 52 -0.89 1.02 -17.79
C LYS A 52 0.16 0.61 -18.85
N GLY A 53 1.39 0.36 -18.41
CA GLY A 53 2.51 -0.02 -19.29
C GLY A 53 3.37 1.15 -19.76
N PHE A 54 2.93 2.40 -19.58
CA PHE A 54 3.74 3.57 -19.93
C PHE A 54 4.85 3.82 -18.90
N ILE A 55 6.00 4.27 -19.38
CA ILE A 55 7.16 4.66 -18.58
C ILE A 55 7.04 6.13 -18.18
N VAL A 56 7.37 6.45 -16.94
CA VAL A 56 7.46 7.83 -16.42
C VAL A 56 8.90 8.31 -16.51
N ILE A 57 9.10 9.40 -17.24
CA ILE A 57 10.39 10.09 -17.38
C ILE A 57 10.40 11.28 -16.42
N ASP A 58 11.47 11.44 -15.63
CA ASP A 58 11.64 12.62 -14.77
C ASP A 58 12.07 13.82 -15.63
N THR A 59 11.40 14.96 -15.44
CA THR A 59 11.71 16.21 -16.16
C THR A 59 13.08 16.78 -15.80
N LYS A 60 13.70 16.33 -14.70
CA LYS A 60 15.04 16.72 -14.28
C LYS A 60 16.14 15.96 -15.00
N TRP A 61 15.81 14.91 -15.75
CA TRP A 61 16.80 14.11 -16.48
C TRP A 61 17.36 14.88 -17.68
N THR A 62 18.63 14.64 -17.99
CA THR A 62 19.24 15.14 -19.22
C THR A 62 18.76 14.34 -20.43
N LYS A 63 18.98 14.90 -21.62
CA LYS A 63 18.63 14.21 -22.87
C LYS A 63 19.40 12.89 -23.03
N GLU A 64 20.64 12.81 -22.54
CA GLU A 64 21.41 11.56 -22.58
C GLU A 64 20.82 10.51 -21.64
N GLU A 65 20.45 10.88 -20.41
CA GLU A 65 19.81 9.99 -19.43
C GLU A 65 18.49 9.41 -19.99
N VAL A 66 17.69 10.25 -20.68
CA VAL A 66 16.45 9.81 -21.34
C VAL A 66 16.74 8.82 -22.48
N ALA A 67 17.73 9.11 -23.34
CA ALA A 67 18.08 8.24 -24.45
C ALA A 67 18.61 6.87 -23.98
N GLU A 68 19.39 6.86 -22.90
CA GLU A 68 19.87 5.63 -22.26
C GLU A 68 18.71 4.76 -21.75
N VAL A 69 17.72 5.37 -21.10
CA VAL A 69 16.55 4.64 -20.59
C VAL A 69 15.69 4.10 -21.73
N LEU A 70 15.46 4.88 -22.78
CA LEU A 70 14.65 4.47 -23.93
C LEU A 70 15.30 3.32 -24.70
N SER A 71 16.61 3.38 -24.97
CA SER A 71 17.34 2.31 -25.66
C SER A 71 17.36 0.98 -24.90
N LYS A 72 17.38 1.02 -23.56
CA LYS A 72 17.28 -0.18 -22.73
C LYS A 72 15.88 -0.79 -22.69
N GLY A 73 14.84 0.04 -22.84
CA GLY A 73 13.44 -0.38 -22.80
C GLY A 73 12.97 -1.13 -24.06
N GLU A 74 13.61 -0.91 -25.22
CA GLU A 74 13.26 -1.56 -26.49
C GLU A 74 13.67 -3.04 -26.58
N HIS A 75 14.40 -3.56 -25.59
CA HIS A 75 14.97 -4.92 -25.60
C HIS A 75 14.39 -5.86 -24.53
N GLN A 76 13.25 -5.51 -23.91
CA GLN A 76 12.49 -6.37 -22.98
C GLN A 76 11.13 -6.77 -23.55
#